data_AF-A0A659RXY8-F1
#
_entry.id   AF-A0A659RXY8-F1
#
_cell.length_a   1.000
_cell.length_b   1.000
_cell.length_c   1.000
_cell.angle_alpha   90.00
_cell.angle_beta   90.00
_cell.angle_gamma   90.00
#
_symmetry.space_group_name_H-M   'P 1'
#
loop_
_entity.id
_entity.type
_entity.pdbx_description
1 polymer ?
#
loop_
_entity_poly.entity_id
_entity_poly.type
_entity_poly.pdbx_seq_one_letter_code
_entity_poly.pdbx_strand_id
1 'polypeptide(L)'
;ITIQPVPKHGVIGADSTIDFAKYYHFIAMPDLRAFANAGFPFSRMADLSDTLAVMPKTPTEAQMETLLNTVGAIGGQTGFPAINLTITDDSAQIADKDADLLIIGAIPGKLKDDKRIDLLVQATQSWVKTPMRQTAFPSIMPDEADRAADAQSTVTASGPMAAVVGFQSPFNDQRSVIALLADSPRGYQLLNDAVNDSGKRAAMFGSVAVIRESGVHSLRVGDIYYVGHLPWFERLWYALANHPVLLAVLAALSVVLLAWVLWRLLRILSRRRLEPDHE
;
A
#
# COMPACT_ATOMS: atom_id res chain seq x y z
N ILE A 1 12.49 -48.85 15.38
CA ILE A 1 12.19 -48.59 13.95
C ILE A 1 12.60 -47.16 13.68
N THR A 2 13.72 -46.93 13.01
CA THR A 2 14.24 -45.60 12.73
C THR A 2 13.78 -45.20 11.34
N ILE A 3 12.87 -44.24 11.24
CA ILE A 3 12.33 -43.76 9.95
C ILE A 3 13.36 -42.80 9.37
N GLN A 4 14.08 -43.22 8.32
CA GLN A 4 14.94 -42.34 7.56
C GLN A 4 14.08 -41.56 6.57
N PRO A 5 14.00 -40.22 6.65
CA PRO A 5 13.21 -39.44 5.71
C PRO A 5 13.83 -39.52 4.33
N VAL A 6 13.05 -39.97 3.33
CA VAL A 6 13.48 -40.02 1.93
C VAL A 6 13.65 -38.59 1.42
N PRO A 7 14.84 -38.17 0.96
CA PRO A 7 15.03 -36.82 0.44
C PRO A 7 14.24 -36.66 -0.86
N LYS A 8 13.24 -35.78 -0.85
CA LYS A 8 12.48 -35.37 -2.03
C LYS A 8 13.27 -34.29 -2.75
N HIS A 9 13.62 -34.51 -4.01
CA HIS A 9 14.24 -33.51 -4.88
C HIS A 9 13.25 -33.10 -5.96
N GLY A 10 13.06 -31.80 -6.15
CA GLY A 10 12.33 -31.24 -7.28
C GLY A 10 13.28 -30.42 -8.14
N VAL A 11 13.10 -30.46 -9.46
CA VAL A 11 13.89 -29.68 -10.42
C VAL A 11 12.93 -28.80 -11.22
N ILE A 12 13.28 -27.53 -11.41
CA ILE A 12 12.57 -26.62 -12.30
C ILE A 12 13.17 -26.83 -13.71
N GLY A 13 12.34 -27.22 -14.67
CA GLY A 13 12.77 -27.42 -16.05
C GLY A 13 13.22 -26.11 -16.70
N ALA A 14 14.19 -26.17 -17.61
CA ALA A 14 14.71 -24.98 -18.30
C ALA A 14 13.67 -24.30 -19.22
N ASP A 15 12.61 -25.01 -19.57
CA ASP A 15 11.44 -24.56 -20.34
C ASP A 15 10.30 -24.04 -19.45
N SER A 16 10.48 -24.06 -18.13
CA SER A 16 9.47 -23.52 -17.21
C SER A 16 9.40 -22.01 -17.33
N THR A 17 8.27 -21.50 -17.81
CA THR A 17 8.00 -20.06 -17.90
C THR A 17 6.92 -19.66 -16.91
N ILE A 18 7.10 -18.52 -16.24
CA ILE A 18 6.05 -17.88 -15.46
C ILE A 18 5.60 -16.65 -16.26
N ASP A 19 4.32 -16.60 -16.62
CA ASP A 19 3.73 -15.50 -17.38
C ASP A 19 2.99 -14.54 -16.45
N PHE A 20 3.41 -13.27 -16.45
CA PHE A 20 2.78 -12.19 -15.68
C PHE A 20 1.99 -11.19 -16.55
N ALA A 21 1.83 -11.45 -17.85
CA ALA A 21 1.28 -10.46 -18.79
C ALA A 21 -0.21 -10.11 -18.57
N LYS A 22 -0.97 -10.94 -17.85
CA LYS A 22 -2.43 -10.80 -17.68
C LYS A 22 -2.87 -10.41 -16.27
N TYR A 23 -1.94 -9.99 -15.40
CA TYR A 23 -2.32 -9.56 -14.06
C TYR A 23 -2.75 -8.10 -14.04
N TYR A 24 -3.85 -7.84 -13.35
CA TYR A 24 -4.27 -6.49 -13.02
C TYR A 24 -3.35 -5.93 -11.95
N HIS A 25 -2.81 -4.74 -12.21
CA HIS A 25 -1.97 -4.04 -11.25
C HIS A 25 -2.90 -3.19 -10.38
N PHE A 26 -3.09 -3.61 -9.14
CA PHE A 26 -3.96 -2.96 -8.18
C PHE A 26 -3.41 -3.14 -6.77
N ILE A 27 -3.27 -2.04 -6.02
CA ILE A 27 -2.77 -2.07 -4.65
C ILE A 27 -3.51 -1.04 -3.79
N ALA A 28 -3.79 -1.41 -2.54
CA ALA A 28 -4.30 -0.51 -1.52
C ALA A 28 -3.13 0.27 -0.92
N MET A 29 -3.21 1.59 -0.99
CA MET A 29 -2.25 2.55 -0.48
C MET A 29 -2.90 3.43 0.59
N PRO A 30 -2.14 4.09 1.47
CA PRO A 30 -0.68 4.01 1.63
C PRO A 30 -0.22 2.69 2.27
N ASP A 31 0.83 2.09 1.70
CA ASP A 31 1.51 0.92 2.27
C ASP A 31 3.04 1.09 2.27
N LEU A 32 3.60 1.46 3.42
CA LEU A 32 5.04 1.58 3.61
C LEU A 32 5.79 0.24 3.48
N ARG A 33 5.10 -0.91 3.53
CA ARG A 33 5.76 -2.20 3.24
C ARG A 33 6.13 -2.29 1.77
N ALA A 34 5.25 -1.84 0.89
CA ALA A 34 5.50 -1.82 -0.55
C ALA A 34 6.69 -0.91 -0.88
N PHE A 35 6.78 0.23 -0.20
CA PHE A 35 7.95 1.11 -0.29
C PHE A 35 9.23 0.46 0.25
N ALA A 36 9.22 0.00 1.50
CA ALA A 36 10.43 -0.52 2.16
C ALA A 36 11.00 -1.77 1.49
N ASN A 37 10.14 -2.64 0.94
CA ASN A 37 10.57 -3.92 0.36
C ASN A 37 10.79 -3.85 -1.15
N ALA A 38 9.98 -3.08 -1.88
CA ALA A 38 9.99 -3.09 -3.34
C ALA A 38 10.23 -1.71 -3.96
N GLY A 39 10.42 -0.65 -3.16
CA GLY A 39 10.58 0.72 -3.67
C GLY A 39 9.31 1.31 -4.29
N PHE A 40 8.15 0.67 -4.13
CA PHE A 40 6.88 1.14 -4.68
C PHE A 40 6.42 2.41 -3.93
N PRO A 41 5.88 3.45 -4.60
CA PRO A 41 5.41 3.53 -5.99
C PRO A 41 6.51 3.80 -7.03
N PHE A 42 7.70 4.21 -6.60
CA PHE A 42 8.76 4.71 -7.47
C PHE A 42 9.35 3.63 -8.38
N SER A 43 9.31 2.37 -7.94
CA SER A 43 9.72 1.21 -8.72
C SER A 43 8.75 0.81 -9.84
N ARG A 44 7.61 1.51 -10.00
CA ARG A 44 6.68 1.26 -11.11
C ARG A 44 7.37 1.45 -12.47
N MET A 45 8.22 2.47 -12.58
CA MET A 45 9.14 2.64 -13.70
C MET A 45 10.55 2.38 -13.21
N ALA A 46 11.24 1.40 -13.80
CA ALA A 46 12.55 0.96 -13.32
C ALA A 46 13.63 2.07 -13.37
N ASP A 47 13.45 3.04 -14.26
CA ASP A 47 14.32 4.21 -14.42
C ASP A 47 13.94 5.43 -13.56
N LEU A 48 12.89 5.29 -12.73
CA LEU A 48 12.27 6.34 -11.91
C LEU A 48 11.75 7.54 -12.73
N SER A 49 11.41 7.35 -14.01
CA SER A 49 10.88 8.41 -14.89
C SER A 49 9.63 9.11 -14.36
N ASP A 50 8.78 8.37 -13.65
CA ASP A 50 7.57 8.89 -13.03
C ASP A 50 7.80 9.36 -11.58
N THR A 51 9.04 9.70 -11.20
CA THR A 51 9.39 10.15 -9.85
C THR A 51 9.87 11.59 -9.85
N LEU A 52 9.32 12.39 -8.94
CA LEU A 52 9.78 13.75 -8.63
C LEU A 52 10.29 13.79 -7.19
N ALA A 53 11.60 13.93 -7.03
CA ALA A 53 12.22 14.17 -5.74
C ALA A 53 12.13 15.66 -5.38
N VAL A 54 11.53 15.96 -4.23
CA VAL A 54 11.39 17.32 -3.71
C VAL A 54 12.36 17.48 -2.55
N MET A 55 13.32 18.40 -2.73
CA MET A 55 14.35 18.71 -1.74
C MET A 55 14.27 20.17 -1.27
N PRO A 56 14.85 20.52 -0.13
CA PRO A 56 15.03 21.92 0.25
C PRO A 56 15.98 22.62 -0.73
N LYS A 57 15.83 23.95 -0.89
CA LYS A 57 16.71 24.77 -1.74
C LYS A 57 18.20 24.59 -1.45
N THR A 58 18.52 24.42 -0.16
CA THR A 58 19.88 24.17 0.34
C THR A 58 19.86 22.86 1.12
N PRO A 59 19.96 21.70 0.44
CA PRO A 59 19.92 20.41 1.11
C PRO A 59 21.18 20.22 1.97
N THR A 60 21.00 19.64 3.16
CA THR A 60 22.13 19.24 3.99
C THR A 60 22.79 17.98 3.45
N GLU A 61 24.03 17.69 3.88
CA GLU A 61 24.73 16.45 3.52
C GLU A 61 23.89 15.21 3.84
N ALA A 62 23.28 15.18 5.04
CA ALA A 62 22.42 14.08 5.48
C ALA A 62 21.19 13.89 4.57
N GLN A 63 20.59 14.98 4.07
CA GLN A 63 19.46 14.91 3.14
C GLN A 63 19.86 14.40 1.77
N MET A 64 21.04 14.81 1.28
CA MET A 64 21.59 14.31 0.03
C MET A 64 21.94 12.83 0.14
N GLU A 65 22.53 12.42 1.26
CA GLU A 65 22.81 11.02 1.57
C GLU A 65 21.52 10.19 1.57
N THR A 66 20.46 10.67 2.22
CA THR A 66 19.15 10.02 2.20
C THR A 66 18.56 9.91 0.81
N LEU A 67 18.69 10.94 -0.04
CA LEU A 67 18.24 10.85 -1.44
C LEU A 67 18.98 9.72 -2.16
N LEU A 68 20.31 9.77 -2.14
CA LEU A 68 21.17 8.82 -2.85
C LEU A 68 20.98 7.39 -2.35
N ASN A 69 20.86 7.20 -1.03
CA ASN A 69 20.58 5.89 -0.44
C ASN A 69 19.21 5.37 -0.85
N THR A 70 18.17 6.21 -0.83
CA THR A 70 16.81 5.81 -1.21
C THR A 70 16.75 5.42 -2.69
N VAL A 71 17.29 6.28 -3.56
CA VAL A 71 17.32 6.05 -5.00
C VAL A 71 18.17 4.83 -5.35
N GLY A 72 19.32 4.67 -4.70
CA GLY A 72 20.18 3.49 -4.83
C GLY A 72 19.49 2.21 -4.38
N ALA A 73 18.76 2.24 -3.27
CA ALA A 73 17.99 1.10 -2.79
C ALA A 73 16.88 0.71 -3.77
N ILE A 74 16.15 1.68 -4.32
CA ILE A 74 15.11 1.43 -5.35
C ILE A 74 15.75 0.88 -6.63
N GLY A 75 16.88 1.44 -7.07
CA GLY A 75 17.63 0.93 -8.22
C GLY A 75 18.12 -0.50 -8.02
N GLY A 76 18.53 -0.85 -6.80
CA GLY A 76 18.88 -2.22 -6.41
C GLY A 76 17.70 -3.20 -6.44
N GLN A 77 16.48 -2.73 -6.11
CA GLN A 77 15.26 -3.54 -6.18
C GLN A 77 14.77 -3.75 -7.63
N THR A 78 14.87 -2.72 -8.46
CA THR A 78 14.42 -2.76 -9.86
C THR A 78 15.46 -3.38 -10.79
N GLY A 79 16.73 -3.41 -10.39
CA GLY A 79 17.85 -3.85 -11.23
C GLY A 79 18.23 -2.84 -12.31
N PHE A 80 17.73 -1.60 -12.24
CA PHE A 80 17.97 -0.54 -13.23
C PHE A 80 18.36 0.78 -12.54
N PRO A 81 19.33 1.55 -13.08
CA PRO A 81 19.72 2.82 -12.48
C PRO A 81 18.66 3.89 -12.66
N ALA A 82 18.49 4.75 -11.65
CA ALA A 82 17.56 5.88 -11.66
C ALA A 82 18.07 7.05 -12.53
N ILE A 83 17.99 6.87 -13.86
CA ILE A 83 18.49 7.84 -14.84
C ILE A 83 17.49 8.94 -15.19
N ASN A 84 16.19 8.74 -14.93
CA ASN A 84 15.12 9.66 -15.31
C ASN A 84 14.43 10.33 -14.10
N LEU A 85 15.05 10.28 -12.92
CA LEU A 85 14.59 10.98 -11.73
C LEU A 85 14.70 12.51 -11.92
N THR A 86 13.60 13.23 -11.68
CA THR A 86 13.64 14.70 -11.60
C THR A 86 13.80 15.15 -10.15
N ILE A 87 14.68 16.11 -9.89
CA ILE A 87 14.83 16.77 -8.58
C ILE A 87 14.35 18.21 -8.69
N THR A 88 13.55 18.68 -7.73
CA THR A 88 13.09 20.07 -7.65
C THR A 88 13.12 20.59 -6.22
N ASP A 89 13.33 21.88 -6.06
CA ASP A 89 13.14 22.63 -4.82
C ASP A 89 11.86 23.47 -4.85
N ASP A 90 11.19 23.53 -6.00
CA ASP A 90 10.02 24.38 -6.22
C ASP A 90 8.73 23.59 -6.04
N SER A 91 8.08 23.86 -4.91
CA SER A 91 6.76 23.30 -4.60
C SER A 91 5.67 23.64 -5.62
N ALA A 92 5.85 24.67 -6.47
CA ALA A 92 4.90 25.01 -7.52
C ALA A 92 4.92 24.03 -8.69
N GLN A 93 6.07 23.44 -9.01
CA GLN A 93 6.21 22.48 -10.11
C GLN A 93 5.61 21.11 -9.79
N ILE A 94 5.20 20.88 -8.53
CA ILE A 94 4.60 19.63 -8.07
C ILE A 94 3.18 19.47 -8.62
N ALA A 95 2.41 20.55 -8.73
CA ALA A 95 0.98 20.48 -9.05
C ALA A 95 0.71 20.06 -10.50
N ASP A 96 1.60 20.43 -11.42
CA ASP A 96 1.41 20.23 -12.86
C ASP A 96 2.02 18.92 -13.38
N LYS A 97 2.67 18.13 -12.51
CA LYS A 97 3.36 16.90 -12.91
C LYS A 97 2.58 15.65 -12.53
N ASP A 98 2.44 14.76 -13.51
CA ASP A 98 1.93 13.41 -13.30
C ASP A 98 3.03 12.48 -12.79
N ALA A 99 3.47 12.67 -11.54
CA ALA A 99 4.58 11.92 -10.95
C ALA A 99 4.32 11.57 -9.48
N ASP A 100 4.91 10.45 -9.04
CA ASP A 100 5.00 10.06 -7.64
C ASP A 100 6.04 10.95 -6.93
N LEU A 101 5.73 11.42 -5.73
CA LEU A 101 6.51 12.44 -5.04
C LEU A 101 7.37 11.84 -3.93
N LEU A 102 8.70 11.97 -4.04
CA LEU A 102 9.65 11.62 -2.99
C LEU A 102 10.09 12.90 -2.28
N ILE A 103 9.60 13.15 -1.08
CA ILE A 103 9.94 14.36 -0.32
C ILE A 103 11.04 14.03 0.67
N ILE A 104 12.07 14.86 0.73
CA ILE A 104 13.13 14.76 1.75
C ILE A 104 13.16 16.08 2.52
N GLY A 105 13.04 16.03 3.84
CA GLY A 105 13.05 17.23 4.68
C GLY A 105 11.69 17.64 5.19
N ALA A 106 11.11 18.69 4.63
CA ALA A 106 9.86 19.26 5.10
C ALA A 106 8.78 19.13 4.03
N ILE A 107 7.58 18.73 4.43
CA ILE A 107 6.42 18.64 3.52
C ILE A 107 6.02 20.07 3.10
N PRO A 108 6.05 20.41 1.79
CA PRO A 108 5.60 21.71 1.29
C PRO A 108 4.16 22.02 1.70
N GLY A 109 3.87 23.29 2.02
CA GLY A 109 2.54 23.73 2.42
C GLY A 109 1.43 23.41 1.43
N LYS A 110 1.74 23.40 0.11
CA LYS A 110 0.78 23.04 -0.96
C LYS A 110 0.33 21.58 -0.92
N LEU A 111 1.11 20.69 -0.31
CA LEU A 111 0.71 19.29 -0.08
C LEU A 111 -0.04 19.13 1.24
N LYS A 112 0.06 20.11 2.14
CA LYS A 112 -0.70 20.18 3.38
C LYS A 112 -2.10 20.73 3.11
N ASP A 113 -2.88 20.03 2.29
CA ASP A 113 -4.28 20.39 2.12
C ASP A 113 -5.21 19.39 2.81
N ASP A 114 -6.14 20.00 3.55
CA ASP A 114 -7.33 19.45 4.18
C ASP A 114 -7.16 18.40 5.29
N LYS A 115 -7.12 18.83 6.57
CA LYS A 115 -7.30 18.11 7.86
C LYS A 115 -6.48 16.82 8.15
N ARG A 116 -6.05 16.09 7.13
CA ARG A 116 -5.36 14.79 7.15
C ARG A 116 -3.88 14.96 7.43
N ILE A 117 -3.25 16.01 6.89
CA ILE A 117 -1.85 16.30 7.18
C ILE A 117 -1.66 17.02 8.51
N ASP A 118 -2.60 17.86 8.95
CA ASP A 118 -2.58 18.37 10.33
C ASP A 118 -2.72 17.23 11.34
N LEU A 119 -3.44 16.15 11.02
CA LEU A 119 -3.44 14.92 11.82
C LEU A 119 -2.15 14.10 11.70
N LEU A 120 -1.39 14.16 10.60
CA LEU A 120 -0.09 13.48 10.42
C LEU A 120 1.08 14.28 11.04
N VAL A 121 0.99 15.61 11.04
CA VAL A 121 1.93 16.55 11.66
C VAL A 121 1.62 16.69 13.15
N GLN A 122 0.34 16.74 13.55
CA GLN A 122 -0.05 16.49 14.94
C GLN A 122 0.19 15.04 15.33
N ALA A 123 0.14 14.02 14.46
CA ALA A 123 0.58 12.68 14.86
C ALA A 123 2.07 12.73 15.19
N THR A 124 2.91 13.28 14.32
CA THR A 124 4.34 13.40 14.63
C THR A 124 4.63 14.26 15.87
N GLN A 125 3.81 15.27 16.20
CA GLN A 125 3.95 16.10 17.42
C GLN A 125 3.21 15.56 18.67
N SER A 126 2.14 14.79 18.51
CA SER A 126 1.24 14.25 19.56
C SER A 126 1.54 12.79 19.89
N TRP A 127 2.46 12.14 19.17
CA TRP A 127 2.94 10.77 19.43
C TRP A 127 3.96 10.66 20.55
N VAL A 128 4.00 11.71 21.36
CA VAL A 128 4.46 11.69 22.74
C VAL A 128 3.66 10.70 23.60
N LYS A 129 2.55 10.10 23.12
CA LYS A 129 1.61 9.46 24.03
C LYS A 129 0.77 8.27 23.51
N THR A 130 1.26 7.04 23.20
CA THR A 130 0.53 5.74 23.45
C THR A 130 1.35 4.46 23.16
N PRO A 131 1.15 3.33 23.88
CA PRO A 131 1.43 1.99 23.36
C PRO A 131 0.15 1.33 22.82
N MET A 132 0.21 0.71 21.63
CA MET A 132 -0.86 -0.20 21.19
C MET A 132 -0.33 -1.54 20.62
N ARG A 133 -1.12 -2.58 20.90
CA ARG A 133 -1.06 -4.00 20.53
C ARG A 133 -0.47 -4.30 19.15
N GLN A 134 0.54 -5.16 19.16
CA GLN A 134 0.97 -5.95 18.01
C GLN A 134 -0.15 -6.93 17.62
N THR A 135 -0.78 -6.74 16.46
CA THR A 135 -1.49 -7.84 15.79
C THR A 135 -0.44 -8.76 15.16
N ALA A 136 -0.47 -10.03 15.57
CA ALA A 136 0.58 -11.01 15.28
C ALA A 136 0.63 -11.49 13.81
N PHE A 137 -0.29 -11.05 12.95
CA PHE A 137 -0.33 -11.47 11.55
C PHE A 137 -0.92 -10.36 10.67
N PRO A 138 -0.14 -9.83 9.71
CA PRO A 138 -0.68 -8.87 8.76
C PRO A 138 -1.49 -9.61 7.69
N SER A 139 -2.81 -9.56 7.80
CA SER A 139 -3.71 -10.00 6.74
C SER A 139 -3.58 -9.08 5.52
N ILE A 140 -3.63 -9.69 4.33
CA ILE A 140 -3.66 -8.98 3.03
C ILE A 140 -4.92 -8.10 2.91
N MET A 141 -5.96 -8.42 3.70
CA MET A 141 -7.20 -7.65 3.80
C MET A 141 -7.26 -6.88 5.13
N PRO A 142 -7.44 -5.54 5.10
CA PRO A 142 -7.55 -4.73 6.30
C PRO A 142 -8.94 -4.85 6.93
N ASP A 143 -8.97 -5.12 8.23
CA ASP A 143 -10.21 -5.05 9.02
C ASP A 143 -10.57 -3.59 9.31
N GLU A 144 -11.87 -3.30 9.41
CA GLU A 144 -12.40 -1.95 9.65
C GLU A 144 -12.05 -1.42 11.04
N ALA A 145 -11.77 -2.34 11.98
CA ALA A 145 -11.32 -2.07 13.34
C ALA A 145 -9.87 -1.52 13.43
N ASP A 146 -9.01 -1.81 12.45
CA ASP A 146 -7.62 -1.27 12.40
C ASP A 146 -7.56 0.19 11.93
N ARG A 147 -8.71 0.78 11.56
CA ARG A 147 -8.82 2.18 11.10
C ARG A 147 -9.04 3.17 12.24
N ALA A 148 -9.30 2.70 13.46
CA ALA A 148 -9.47 3.55 14.63
C ALA A 148 -8.11 3.83 15.29
N ALA A 149 -7.74 5.11 15.42
CA ALA A 149 -6.62 5.50 16.26
C ALA A 149 -6.97 5.19 17.73
N ASP A 150 -6.41 4.12 18.29
CA ASP A 150 -6.67 3.74 19.69
C ASP A 150 -5.71 4.45 20.66
N ALA A 151 -6.34 4.92 21.74
CA ALA A 151 -5.86 5.43 23.03
C ALA A 151 -4.67 6.40 23.03
N GLN A 152 -4.50 7.18 24.12
CA GLN A 152 -3.37 8.06 24.34
C GLN A 152 -2.69 7.70 25.68
N SER A 153 -1.40 7.34 25.69
CA SER A 153 -0.59 7.10 26.90
C SER A 153 0.85 7.62 26.77
N THR A 154 1.17 8.60 27.61
CA THR A 154 2.30 9.52 27.52
C THR A 154 3.67 8.91 27.80
N VAL A 155 4.54 8.86 26.80
CA VAL A 155 5.99 8.73 26.95
C VAL A 155 6.72 9.70 26.00
N THR A 156 7.17 10.84 26.52
CA THR A 156 8.12 11.75 25.86
C THR A 156 9.50 11.08 25.77
N ALA A 157 9.88 10.61 24.59
CA ALA A 157 11.29 10.27 24.30
C ALA A 157 11.94 11.43 23.54
N SER A 158 12.75 12.20 24.26
CA SER A 158 13.61 13.28 23.72
C SER A 158 14.88 12.67 23.14
N GLY A 159 14.85 12.29 21.87
CA GLY A 159 16.01 11.75 21.16
C GLY A 159 15.83 11.87 19.65
N PRO A 160 16.93 11.75 18.86
CA PRO A 160 16.88 11.86 17.40
C PRO A 160 15.78 10.99 16.82
N MET A 161 14.98 11.56 15.92
CA MET A 161 13.81 10.92 15.34
C MET A 161 13.74 11.15 13.84
N ALA A 162 13.32 10.11 13.13
CA ALA A 162 12.90 10.18 11.75
C ALA A 162 11.51 9.59 11.55
N ALA A 163 10.87 9.96 10.46
CA ALA A 163 9.57 9.44 10.08
C ALA A 163 9.50 9.26 8.56
N VAL A 164 8.92 8.15 8.13
CA VAL A 164 8.49 7.93 6.75
C VAL A 164 6.98 8.06 6.73
N VAL A 165 6.45 8.95 5.90
CA VAL A 165 5.01 9.21 5.80
C VAL A 165 4.57 9.02 4.36
N GLY A 166 3.62 8.10 4.16
CA GLY A 166 2.99 7.80 2.88
C GLY A 166 1.56 8.34 2.84
N PHE A 167 1.20 9.07 1.80
CA PHE A 167 -0.16 9.57 1.58
C PHE A 167 -0.47 9.76 0.08
N GLN A 168 -1.72 10.03 -0.26
CA GLN A 168 -2.15 10.25 -1.65
C GLN A 168 -1.72 11.63 -2.14
N SER A 169 -1.32 11.76 -3.40
CA SER A 169 -1.08 13.08 -3.99
C SER A 169 -2.40 13.86 -4.10
N PRO A 170 -2.47 15.12 -3.66
CA PRO A 170 -3.67 15.94 -3.84
C PRO A 170 -3.90 16.36 -5.30
N PHE A 171 -2.89 16.18 -6.16
CA PHE A 171 -2.94 16.57 -7.57
C PHE A 171 -3.32 15.43 -8.50
N ASN A 172 -3.12 14.17 -8.08
CA ASN A 172 -3.50 13.00 -8.86
C ASN A 172 -3.84 11.81 -7.95
N ASP A 173 -5.04 11.28 -8.13
CA ASP A 173 -5.56 10.15 -7.35
C ASP A 173 -4.78 8.84 -7.54
N GLN A 174 -4.05 8.69 -8.64
CA GLN A 174 -3.21 7.53 -8.97
C GLN A 174 -1.74 7.72 -8.60
N ARG A 175 -1.39 8.84 -7.96
CA ARG A 175 -0.01 9.14 -7.53
C ARG A 175 0.09 9.18 -6.02
N SER A 176 1.24 8.76 -5.53
CA SER A 176 1.53 8.64 -4.11
C SER A 176 2.66 9.57 -3.71
N VAL A 177 2.60 10.04 -2.46
CA VAL A 177 3.65 10.84 -1.83
C VAL A 177 4.29 10.01 -0.73
N ILE A 178 5.62 9.94 -0.75
CA ILE A 178 6.41 9.39 0.35
C ILE A 178 7.37 10.46 0.83
N ALA A 179 7.19 10.87 2.08
CA ALA A 179 8.01 11.87 2.74
C ALA A 179 8.96 11.21 3.74
N LEU A 180 10.26 11.43 3.54
CA LEU A 180 11.35 11.06 4.43
C LEU A 180 11.72 12.28 5.27
N LEU A 181 11.31 12.24 6.53
CA LEU A 181 11.41 13.35 7.47
C LEU A 181 12.39 12.97 8.58
N ALA A 182 13.19 13.92 9.04
CA ALA A 182 14.00 13.77 10.24
C ALA A 182 14.20 15.11 10.95
N ASP A 183 14.36 15.05 12.27
CA ASP A 183 14.57 16.23 13.12
C ASP A 183 16.02 16.73 13.13
N SER A 184 16.97 15.89 12.74
CA SER A 184 18.40 16.10 12.89
C SER A 184 19.20 15.26 11.90
N PRO A 185 20.48 15.59 11.64
CA PRO A 185 21.38 14.74 10.85
C PRO A 185 21.47 13.31 11.40
N ARG A 186 21.43 13.16 12.73
CA ARG A 186 21.40 11.85 13.38
C ARG A 186 20.11 11.09 13.09
N GLY A 187 18.97 11.78 13.00
CA GLY A 187 17.71 11.20 12.56
C GLY A 187 17.78 10.64 11.13
N TYR A 188 18.41 11.35 10.19
CA TYR A 188 18.62 10.85 8.82
C TYR A 188 19.50 9.60 8.78
N GLN A 189 20.53 9.50 9.62
CA GLN A 189 21.32 8.28 9.76
C GLN A 189 20.44 7.11 10.21
N LEU A 190 19.61 7.32 11.24
CA LEU A 190 18.68 6.29 11.71
C LEU A 190 17.69 5.87 10.62
N LEU A 191 17.23 6.81 9.80
CA LEU A 191 16.35 6.54 8.65
C LEU A 191 17.06 5.71 7.58
N ASN A 192 18.26 6.09 7.19
CA ASN A 192 19.07 5.37 6.20
C ASN A 192 19.39 3.95 6.69
N ASP A 193 19.74 3.79 7.97
CA ASP A 193 19.96 2.48 8.59
C ASP A 193 18.69 1.63 8.58
N ALA A 194 17.54 2.23 8.90
CA ALA A 194 16.26 1.51 8.94
C ALA A 194 15.78 1.05 7.56
N VAL A 195 16.02 1.84 6.52
CA VAL A 195 15.68 1.48 5.13
C VAL A 195 16.63 0.43 4.58
N ASN A 196 17.88 0.35 5.05
CA ASN A 196 18.83 -0.66 4.58
C ASN A 196 18.78 -1.98 5.39
N ASP A 197 18.42 -1.92 6.67
CA ASP A 197 18.31 -3.09 7.54
C ASP A 197 17.02 -3.89 7.25
N SER A 198 17.15 -5.17 6.94
CA SER A 198 16.02 -6.03 6.61
C SER A 198 15.01 -6.21 7.76
N GLY A 199 15.48 -6.24 9.01
CA GLY A 199 14.62 -6.38 10.18
C GLY A 199 13.83 -5.10 10.45
N LYS A 200 14.48 -3.94 10.34
CA LYS A 200 13.83 -2.63 10.49
C LYS A 200 12.86 -2.34 9.35
N ARG A 201 13.21 -2.70 8.11
CA ARG A 201 12.29 -2.65 6.96
C ARG A 201 11.05 -3.50 7.15
N ALA A 202 11.18 -4.70 7.71
CA ALA A 202 10.04 -5.56 7.96
C ALA A 202 9.04 -4.95 8.97
N ALA A 203 9.52 -4.05 9.84
CA ALA A 203 8.69 -3.29 10.77
C ALA A 203 8.08 -2.01 10.16
N MET A 204 8.42 -1.63 8.91
CA MET A 204 7.81 -0.50 8.22
C MET A 204 6.51 -0.92 7.53
N PHE A 205 5.37 -0.48 8.05
CA PHE A 205 4.05 -0.74 7.46
C PHE A 205 3.06 0.40 7.64
N GLY A 206 1.90 0.29 7.00
CA GLY A 206 0.84 1.28 7.15
C GLY A 206 1.15 2.57 6.39
N SER A 207 0.76 3.71 6.95
CA SER A 207 0.93 5.03 6.35
C SER A 207 2.05 5.86 6.99
N VAL A 208 2.45 5.53 8.22
CA VAL A 208 3.51 6.25 8.96
C VAL A 208 4.44 5.24 9.60
N ALA A 209 5.75 5.40 9.45
CA ALA A 209 6.77 4.66 10.19
C ALA A 209 7.70 5.64 10.89
N VAL A 210 7.66 5.67 12.22
CA VAL A 210 8.53 6.46 13.08
C VAL A 210 9.75 5.62 13.44
N ILE A 211 10.93 6.22 13.28
CA ILE A 211 12.22 5.58 13.46
C ILE A 211 12.96 6.33 14.57
N ARG A 212 13.36 5.58 15.59
CA ARG A 212 14.14 6.07 16.74
C ARG A 212 15.26 5.09 17.02
N GLU A 213 16.14 5.45 17.96
CA GLU A 213 17.17 4.53 18.45
C GLU A 213 16.59 3.27 19.08
N SER A 214 15.38 3.36 19.66
CA SER A 214 14.66 2.22 20.24
C SER A 214 14.11 1.23 19.20
N GLY A 215 14.04 1.62 17.93
CA GLY A 215 13.50 0.78 16.85
C GLY A 215 12.57 1.53 15.89
N VAL A 216 11.89 0.76 15.05
CA VAL A 216 10.92 1.23 14.06
C VAL A 216 9.51 0.90 14.54
N HIS A 217 8.65 1.91 14.57
CA HIS A 217 7.26 1.79 14.97
C HIS A 217 6.37 2.36 13.88
N SER A 218 5.41 1.57 13.43
CA SER A 218 4.55 1.91 12.30
C SER A 218 3.09 1.97 12.68
N LEU A 219 2.36 2.82 11.97
CA LEU A 219 0.93 2.95 12.12
C LEU A 219 0.26 3.15 10.76
N ARG A 220 -0.98 2.66 10.67
CA ARG A 220 -1.93 3.02 9.64
C ARG A 220 -2.85 4.14 10.15
N VAL A 221 -2.74 5.31 9.53
CA VAL A 221 -3.55 6.52 9.76
C VAL A 221 -4.10 7.03 8.44
N GLY A 222 -5.38 7.39 8.42
CA GLY A 222 -6.06 7.99 7.27
C GLY A 222 -6.78 6.97 6.39
N ASP A 223 -7.42 7.49 5.34
CA ASP A 223 -8.17 6.69 4.39
C ASP A 223 -7.23 5.92 3.46
N ILE A 224 -7.64 4.70 3.09
CA ILE A 224 -6.99 3.94 2.03
C ILE A 224 -7.48 4.44 0.66
N TYR A 225 -6.55 4.56 -0.28
CA TYR A 225 -6.81 4.81 -1.69
C TYR A 225 -6.25 3.66 -2.52
N TYR A 226 -6.67 3.56 -3.77
CA TYR A 226 -6.29 2.45 -4.63
C TYR A 226 -5.58 2.96 -5.87
N VAL A 227 -4.40 2.40 -6.11
CA VAL A 227 -3.56 2.71 -7.27
C VAL A 227 -3.61 1.55 -8.25
N GLY A 228 -3.76 1.87 -9.52
CA GLY A 228 -3.84 0.94 -10.63
C GLY A 228 -5.26 0.73 -11.15
N HIS A 229 -5.44 -0.34 -11.93
CA HIS A 229 -6.69 -0.61 -12.63
C HIS A 229 -7.22 -1.99 -12.25
N LEU A 230 -8.48 -2.04 -11.84
CA LEU A 230 -9.20 -3.27 -11.60
C LEU A 230 -10.51 -3.22 -12.41
N PRO A 231 -10.81 -4.24 -13.23
CA PRO A 231 -12.06 -4.27 -13.98
C PRO A 231 -13.26 -4.18 -13.04
N TRP A 232 -14.34 -3.56 -13.52
CA TRP A 232 -15.54 -3.34 -12.70
C TRP A 232 -16.13 -4.65 -12.16
N PHE A 233 -16.02 -5.75 -12.91
CA PHE A 233 -16.51 -7.06 -12.50
C PHE A 233 -15.68 -7.65 -11.35
N GLU A 234 -14.35 -7.44 -11.36
CA GLU A 234 -13.49 -7.87 -10.24
C GLU A 234 -13.66 -6.98 -9.02
N ARG A 235 -13.91 -5.68 -9.21
CA ARG A 235 -14.25 -4.78 -8.10
C ARG A 235 -15.55 -5.21 -7.41
N LEU A 236 -16.55 -5.64 -8.19
CA LEU A 236 -17.80 -6.19 -7.67
C LEU A 236 -17.55 -7.52 -6.94
N TRP A 237 -16.75 -8.41 -7.54
CA TRP A 237 -16.37 -9.68 -6.90
C TRP A 237 -15.60 -9.45 -5.59
N TYR A 238 -14.65 -8.53 -5.58
CA TYR A 238 -13.87 -8.13 -4.41
C TYR A 238 -14.78 -7.58 -3.30
N ALA A 239 -15.72 -6.71 -3.66
CA ALA A 239 -16.71 -6.19 -2.70
C ALA A 239 -17.64 -7.29 -2.17
N LEU A 240 -18.09 -8.22 -3.02
CA LEU A 240 -18.95 -9.34 -2.61
C LEU A 240 -18.22 -10.38 -1.75
N ALA A 241 -16.96 -10.69 -2.07
CA ALA A 241 -16.14 -11.65 -1.33
C ALA A 241 -15.92 -11.23 0.12
N ASN A 242 -15.84 -9.92 0.38
CA ASN A 242 -15.70 -9.38 1.73
C ASN A 242 -16.98 -9.47 2.57
N HIS A 243 -18.12 -9.85 1.97
CA HIS A 243 -19.41 -9.96 2.65
C HIS A 243 -20.02 -11.37 2.44
N PRO A 244 -19.54 -12.39 3.16
CA PRO A 244 -20.00 -13.79 3.00
C PRO A 244 -21.51 -13.96 3.24
N VAL A 245 -22.09 -13.13 4.11
CA VAL A 245 -23.54 -13.11 4.36
C VAL A 245 -24.32 -12.61 3.14
N LEU A 246 -23.83 -11.56 2.47
CA LEU A 246 -24.46 -11.01 1.28
C LEU A 246 -24.38 -12.00 0.11
N LEU A 247 -23.26 -12.70 -0.02
CA LEU A 247 -23.12 -13.82 -0.95
C LEU A 247 -24.12 -14.95 -0.65
N ALA A 248 -24.30 -15.33 0.62
CA ALA A 248 -25.26 -16.36 1.00
C ALA A 248 -26.70 -15.95 0.65
N VAL A 249 -27.07 -14.69 0.87
CA VAL A 249 -28.39 -14.14 0.51
C VAL A 249 -28.59 -14.12 -1.00
N LEU A 250 -27.61 -13.64 -1.77
CA LEU A 250 -27.68 -13.63 -3.24
C LEU A 250 -27.74 -15.05 -3.83
N ALA A 251 -27.01 -16.00 -3.26
CA ALA A 251 -27.06 -17.40 -3.64
C ALA A 251 -28.44 -18.01 -3.36
N ALA A 252 -29.01 -17.74 -2.17
CA ALA A 252 -30.36 -18.20 -1.83
C ALA A 252 -31.42 -17.62 -2.77
N LEU A 253 -31.35 -16.32 -3.06
CA LEU A 253 -32.26 -15.66 -4.01
C LEU A 253 -32.15 -16.24 -5.42
N SER A 254 -30.93 -16.50 -5.91
CA SER A 254 -30.72 -17.06 -7.24
C SER A 254 -31.23 -18.51 -7.36
N VAL A 255 -31.11 -19.33 -6.30
CA VAL A 255 -31.74 -20.67 -6.25
C VAL A 255 -33.26 -20.57 -6.30
N VAL A 256 -33.87 -19.67 -5.53
CA VAL A 256 -35.33 -19.46 -5.54
C VAL A 256 -35.81 -18.98 -6.91
N LEU A 257 -35.08 -18.07 -7.54
CA LEU A 257 -35.42 -17.52 -8.85
C LEU A 257 -35.30 -18.59 -9.94
N LEU A 258 -34.24 -19.41 -9.91
CA LEU A 258 -34.09 -20.56 -10.80
C LEU A 258 -35.22 -21.57 -10.63
N ALA A 259 -35.56 -21.93 -9.39
CA ALA A 259 -36.67 -22.83 -9.10
C ALA A 259 -38.00 -22.29 -9.64
N TRP A 260 -38.25 -20.99 -9.48
CA TRP A 260 -39.45 -20.33 -9.99
C TRP A 260 -39.50 -20.31 -11.52
N VAL A 261 -38.38 -20.01 -12.19
CA VAL A 261 -38.27 -20.02 -13.67
C VAL A 261 -38.48 -21.44 -14.20
N LEU A 262 -37.86 -22.45 -13.59
CA LEU A 262 -38.03 -23.85 -13.98
C LEU A 262 -39.49 -24.29 -13.83
N TRP A 263 -40.10 -23.95 -12.69
CA TRP A 263 -41.50 -24.25 -12.44
C TRP A 263 -42.44 -23.58 -13.45
N ARG A 264 -42.17 -22.32 -13.80
CA ARG A 264 -42.94 -21.58 -14.82
C ARG A 264 -42.78 -22.20 -16.21
N LEU A 265 -41.56 -22.58 -16.60
CA LEU A 265 -41.27 -23.25 -17.88
C LEU A 265 -41.98 -24.61 -17.97
N LEU A 266 -41.88 -25.43 -16.92
CA LEU A 266 -42.57 -26.72 -16.85
C LEU A 266 -44.09 -26.56 -16.92
N ARG A 267 -44.65 -25.52 -16.27
CA ARG A 267 -46.09 -25.21 -16.32
C ARG A 267 -46.56 -24.75 -17.69
N ILE A 268 -45.74 -24.03 -18.46
CA ILE A 268 -46.05 -23.64 -19.84
C ILE A 268 -46.01 -24.88 -20.76
N LEU A 269 -45.00 -25.73 -20.59
CA LEU A 269 -44.84 -26.96 -21.38
C LEU A 269 -45.94 -27.98 -21.09
N SER A 270 -46.41 -28.10 -19.84
CA SER A 270 -47.52 -29.01 -19.50
C SER A 270 -48.86 -28.54 -20.08
N ARG A 271 -49.11 -27.23 -20.13
CA ARG A 271 -50.30 -26.67 -20.81
C ARG A 271 -50.31 -26.97 -22.30
N ARG A 272 -49.15 -26.98 -22.96
CA ARG A 272 -49.03 -27.37 -24.38
C ARG A 272 -49.25 -28.87 -24.64
N ARG A 273 -49.21 -29.72 -23.61
CA ARG A 273 -49.52 -31.16 -23.73
C ARG A 273 -50.99 -31.50 -23.46
N LEU A 274 -51.80 -30.51 -23.08
CA LEU A 274 -53.19 -30.69 -22.66
C LEU A 274 -54.19 -29.94 -23.57
N GLU A 275 -53.78 -29.54 -24.79
CA GLU A 275 -54.77 -29.34 -25.86
C GLU A 275 -55.12 -30.74 -26.39
N PRO A 276 -56.30 -31.30 -26.08
CA PRO A 276 -56.79 -32.44 -26.81
C PRO A 276 -57.09 -31.93 -28.23
N ASP A 277 -56.74 -32.73 -29.23
CA ASP A 277 -57.39 -32.64 -30.54
C ASP A 277 -58.90 -32.60 -30.29
N HIS A 278 -59.50 -31.42 -30.48
CA HIS A 278 -60.94 -31.30 -30.64
C HIS A 278 -61.23 -31.57 -32.11
N GLU A 279 -61.83 -32.73 -32.37
CA GLU A 279 -62.71 -32.98 -33.53
C GLU A 279 -63.70 -31.83 -33.76
#